data_AF-A0A6H9US03-F1
#
_entry.id   AF-A0A6H9US03-F1
#
_cell.length_a   1.000
_cell.length_b   1.000
_cell.length_c   1.000
_cell.angle_alpha   90.00
_cell.angle_beta   90.00
_cell.angle_gamma   90.00
#
_symmetry.space_group_name_H-M   'P 1'
#
loop_
_entity.id
_entity.type
_entity.pdbx_description
1 polymer ?
#
loop_
_entity_poly.entity_id
_entity_poly.type
_entity_poly.pdbx_seq_one_letter_code
_entity_poly.pdbx_strand_id
1 'polypeptide(L)'
;MSLAEWFERCGYRAGAERLYRAAEAAGETAAVLMRKAEAREEAGDPWEAALLYRAAADAGNTKAMKRLAEVRERTEDYERAEQLARQAADAGDPTVLTMLARLREGAGEQEDAERLYRAAVDAGDTDAQRNLAVMREQAGDQEGAEQLARQAADAGDPTVLTMLAQLRQEAGDQTGAERLAHLAADAGGYVSLPRLKEREWRCGLEADGAIAEPWVWPQPHTFASGSP
;
A
#
# COMPACT_ATOMS: atom_id res chain seq x y z
N MET A 1 3.34 -41.27 -2.87
CA MET A 1 2.43 -40.76 -3.90
C MET A 1 1.03 -40.71 -3.31
N SER A 2 0.73 -39.61 -2.62
CA SER A 2 -0.54 -39.38 -1.93
C SER A 2 -1.62 -38.96 -2.93
N LEU A 3 -2.89 -39.12 -2.56
CA LEU A 3 -4.02 -38.68 -3.36
C LEU A 3 -3.94 -37.15 -3.64
N ALA A 4 -3.39 -36.36 -2.71
CA ALA A 4 -3.15 -34.93 -2.85
C ALA A 4 -2.12 -34.61 -3.95
N GLU A 5 -1.01 -35.37 -4.02
CA GLU A 5 0.03 -35.22 -5.07
C GLU A 5 -0.50 -35.63 -6.46
N TRP A 6 -1.43 -36.57 -6.53
CA TRP A 6 -2.08 -36.95 -7.79
C TRP A 6 -3.10 -35.89 -8.25
N PHE A 7 -3.83 -35.26 -7.32
CA PHE A 7 -4.76 -34.16 -7.59
C PHE A 7 -4.06 -32.88 -8.08
N GLU A 8 -2.94 -32.52 -7.45
CA GLU A 8 -2.07 -31.42 -7.89
C GLU A 8 -1.60 -31.61 -9.33
N ARG A 9 -1.29 -32.86 -9.71
CA ARG A 9 -0.64 -33.15 -10.99
C ARG A 9 -1.60 -33.36 -12.16
N CYS A 10 -2.77 -33.97 -11.96
CA CYS A 10 -3.63 -34.41 -13.07
C CYS A 10 -5.03 -33.75 -13.14
N GLY A 11 -5.59 -33.25 -12.03
CA GLY A 11 -6.99 -32.79 -11.98
C GLY A 11 -7.17 -31.27 -12.02
N TYR A 12 -6.27 -30.55 -11.36
CA TYR A 12 -6.42 -29.12 -11.08
C TYR A 12 -6.31 -28.23 -12.34
N ARG A 13 -5.31 -28.51 -13.19
CA ARG A 13 -5.03 -27.73 -14.40
C ARG A 13 -6.01 -28.03 -15.55
N ALA A 14 -6.31 -29.31 -15.77
CA ALA A 14 -7.23 -29.74 -16.83
C ALA A 14 -8.70 -29.35 -16.53
N GLY A 15 -9.08 -29.24 -15.25
CA GLY A 15 -10.40 -28.77 -14.84
C GLY A 15 -10.56 -27.26 -15.06
N ALA A 16 -9.59 -26.47 -14.63
CA ALA A 16 -9.57 -25.02 -14.84
C ALA A 16 -9.53 -24.65 -16.34
N GLU A 17 -8.68 -25.31 -17.14
CA GLU A 17 -8.63 -25.08 -18.59
C GLU A 17 -9.94 -25.45 -19.30
N ARG A 18 -10.65 -26.49 -18.83
CA ARG A 18 -11.99 -26.82 -19.36
C ARG A 18 -13.02 -25.77 -18.99
N LEU A 19 -13.02 -25.30 -17.75
CA LEU A 19 -13.95 -24.27 -17.30
C LEU A 19 -13.68 -22.94 -18.00
N TYR A 20 -12.42 -22.57 -18.20
CA TYR A 20 -12.03 -21.40 -18.98
C TYR A 20 -12.50 -21.52 -20.43
N ARG A 21 -12.23 -22.63 -21.12
CA ARG A 21 -12.71 -22.83 -22.50
C ARG A 21 -14.24 -22.87 -22.60
N ALA A 22 -14.91 -23.43 -21.60
CA ALA A 22 -16.38 -23.43 -21.54
C ALA A 22 -16.93 -22.02 -21.29
N ALA A 23 -16.28 -21.24 -20.43
CA ALA A 23 -16.61 -19.84 -20.14
C ALA A 23 -16.38 -18.95 -21.36
N GLU A 24 -15.23 -19.10 -22.03
CA GLU A 24 -14.90 -18.41 -23.28
C GLU A 24 -15.90 -18.76 -24.39
N ALA A 25 -16.22 -20.04 -24.56
CA ALA A 25 -17.25 -20.49 -25.50
C ALA A 25 -18.67 -19.97 -25.15
N ALA A 26 -18.95 -19.73 -23.87
CA ALA A 26 -20.20 -19.16 -23.39
C ALA A 26 -20.20 -17.62 -23.34
N GLY A 27 -19.08 -16.96 -23.64
CA GLY A 27 -18.93 -15.51 -23.53
C GLY A 27 -18.95 -14.99 -22.09
N GLU A 28 -18.65 -15.84 -21.10
CA GLU A 28 -18.61 -15.45 -19.70
C GLU A 28 -17.35 -14.63 -19.41
N THR A 29 -17.53 -13.44 -18.86
CA THR A 29 -16.40 -12.57 -18.51
C THR A 29 -15.72 -13.05 -17.22
N ALA A 30 -14.46 -12.67 -17.04
CA ALA A 30 -13.71 -12.94 -15.81
C ALA A 30 -14.43 -12.43 -14.54
N ALA A 31 -15.28 -11.41 -14.67
CA ALA A 31 -16.14 -10.91 -13.59
C ALA A 31 -17.31 -11.83 -13.25
N VAL A 32 -17.89 -12.52 -14.24
CA VAL A 32 -18.96 -13.52 -14.01
C VAL A 32 -18.39 -14.74 -13.29
N LEU A 33 -17.22 -15.20 -13.71
CA LEU A 33 -16.51 -16.31 -13.06
C LEU A 33 -16.18 -15.98 -11.60
N MET A 34 -15.70 -14.76 -11.33
CA MET A 34 -15.46 -14.29 -9.96
C MET A 34 -16.72 -14.31 -9.10
N ARG A 35 -17.84 -13.74 -9.59
CA ARG A 35 -19.12 -13.74 -8.84
C ARG A 35 -19.65 -15.14 -8.57
N LYS A 36 -19.49 -16.06 -9.53
CA LYS A 36 -19.85 -17.47 -9.32
C LYS A 36 -18.95 -18.12 -8.27
N ALA A 37 -17.66 -17.82 -8.26
CA ALA A 37 -16.73 -18.34 -7.26
C ALA A 37 -17.12 -17.89 -5.84
N GLU A 38 -17.41 -16.60 -5.66
CA GLU A 38 -17.90 -16.03 -4.39
C GLU A 38 -19.18 -16.73 -3.93
N ALA A 39 -20.16 -16.91 -4.82
CA ALA A 39 -21.41 -17.59 -4.49
C ALA A 39 -21.21 -19.06 -4.07
N ARG A 40 -20.25 -19.78 -4.68
CA ARG A 40 -19.91 -21.15 -4.29
C ARG A 40 -19.18 -21.22 -2.96
N GLU A 41 -18.33 -20.24 -2.68
CA GLU A 41 -17.68 -20.13 -1.38
C GLU A 41 -18.70 -19.88 -0.27
N GLU A 42 -19.66 -18.98 -0.48
CA GLU A 42 -20.78 -18.73 0.45
C GLU A 42 -21.69 -19.95 0.64
N ALA A 43 -21.88 -20.73 -0.42
CA ALA A 43 -22.64 -21.98 -0.36
C ALA A 43 -21.92 -23.11 0.39
N GLY A 44 -20.64 -22.93 0.76
CA GLY A 44 -19.84 -23.95 1.43
C GLY A 44 -19.27 -25.01 0.48
N ASP A 45 -19.13 -24.69 -0.81
CA ASP A 45 -18.54 -25.55 -1.84
C ASP A 45 -17.11 -25.06 -2.19
N PRO A 46 -16.11 -25.19 -1.30
CA PRO A 46 -14.78 -24.60 -1.49
C PRO A 46 -14.04 -25.17 -2.72
N TRP A 47 -14.38 -26.38 -3.14
CA TRP A 47 -13.79 -27.01 -4.31
C TRP A 47 -14.24 -26.35 -5.63
N GLU A 48 -15.55 -26.14 -5.80
CA GLU A 48 -16.08 -25.49 -7.00
C GLU A 48 -15.69 -24.00 -7.02
N ALA A 49 -15.68 -23.35 -5.85
CA ALA A 49 -15.17 -21.99 -5.69
C ALA A 49 -13.71 -21.88 -6.15
N ALA A 50 -12.83 -22.79 -5.70
CA ALA A 50 -11.41 -22.78 -6.08
C ALA A 50 -11.21 -22.94 -7.60
N LEU A 51 -11.99 -23.80 -8.26
CA LEU A 51 -11.94 -23.97 -9.71
C LEU A 51 -12.40 -22.72 -10.46
N LEU A 52 -13.46 -22.06 -9.98
CA LEU A 52 -13.97 -20.82 -10.56
C LEU A 52 -13.03 -19.64 -10.33
N TYR A 53 -12.43 -19.52 -9.13
CA TYR A 53 -11.37 -18.54 -8.86
C TYR A 53 -10.18 -18.76 -9.80
N ARG A 54 -9.79 -20.01 -10.05
CA ARG A 54 -8.70 -20.30 -10.99
C ARG A 54 -9.05 -19.88 -12.41
N ALA A 55 -10.24 -20.24 -12.90
CA ALA A 55 -10.68 -19.84 -14.23
C ALA A 55 -10.78 -18.30 -14.37
N ALA A 56 -11.24 -17.60 -13.32
CA ALA A 56 -11.28 -16.15 -13.29
C ALA A 56 -9.88 -15.53 -13.30
N ALA A 57 -8.94 -16.08 -12.53
CA ALA A 57 -7.54 -15.63 -12.50
C ALA A 57 -6.83 -15.88 -13.84
N ASP A 58 -7.03 -17.04 -14.46
CA ASP A 58 -6.50 -17.36 -15.79
C ASP A 58 -7.10 -16.43 -16.87
N ALA A 59 -8.31 -15.90 -16.64
CA ALA A 59 -8.96 -14.86 -17.45
C ALA A 59 -8.54 -13.42 -17.08
N GLY A 60 -7.54 -13.23 -16.21
CA GLY A 60 -6.99 -11.91 -15.85
C GLY A 60 -7.70 -11.20 -14.70
N ASN A 61 -8.57 -11.88 -13.93
CA ASN A 61 -9.23 -11.26 -12.79
C ASN A 61 -8.27 -11.15 -11.58
N THR A 62 -7.83 -9.93 -11.26
CA THR A 62 -6.89 -9.67 -10.16
C THR A 62 -7.47 -9.98 -8.78
N LYS A 63 -8.79 -9.82 -8.58
CA LYS A 63 -9.45 -10.22 -7.32
C LYS A 63 -9.40 -11.73 -7.11
N ALA A 64 -9.56 -12.50 -8.18
CA ALA A 64 -9.43 -13.94 -8.13
C ALA A 64 -7.97 -14.36 -7.86
N MET A 65 -7.00 -13.69 -8.50
CA MET A 65 -5.57 -13.89 -8.21
C MET A 65 -5.26 -13.59 -6.73
N LYS A 66 -5.77 -12.47 -6.20
CA LYS A 66 -5.65 -12.12 -4.77
C LYS A 66 -6.20 -13.21 -3.88
N ARG A 67 -7.42 -13.69 -4.13
CA ARG A 67 -8.05 -14.74 -3.31
C ARG A 67 -7.24 -16.03 -3.33
N LEU A 68 -6.74 -16.43 -4.50
CA LEU A 68 -5.88 -17.60 -4.62
C LEU A 68 -4.53 -17.39 -3.92
N ALA A 69 -3.94 -16.19 -3.99
CA ALA A 69 -2.70 -15.88 -3.31
C ALA A 69 -2.87 -15.97 -1.78
N GLU A 70 -3.97 -15.43 -1.22
CA GLU A 70 -4.30 -15.58 0.21
C GLU A 70 -4.43 -17.05 0.63
N VAL A 71 -5.09 -17.88 -0.18
CA VAL A 71 -5.22 -19.32 0.11
C VAL A 71 -3.86 -19.99 0.09
N ARG A 72 -3.03 -19.70 -0.92
CA ARG A 72 -1.68 -20.28 -1.05
C ARG A 72 -0.78 -19.88 0.11
N GLU A 73 -0.84 -18.61 0.50
CA GLU A 73 -0.11 -18.08 1.65
C GLU A 73 -0.46 -18.83 2.94
N ARG A 74 -1.77 -19.03 3.21
CA ARG A 74 -2.26 -19.75 4.39
C ARG A 74 -1.93 -21.23 4.39
N THR A 75 -1.71 -21.82 3.21
CA THR A 75 -1.28 -23.22 3.05
C THR A 75 0.23 -23.37 2.93
N GLU A 76 0.97 -22.30 3.21
CA GLU A 76 2.44 -22.26 3.15
C GLU A 76 3.04 -22.52 1.75
N ASP A 77 2.24 -22.32 0.71
CA ASP A 77 2.64 -22.44 -0.69
C ASP A 77 3.10 -21.08 -1.22
N TYR A 78 4.16 -20.59 -0.59
CA TYR A 78 4.65 -19.21 -0.70
C TYR A 78 5.08 -18.86 -2.13
N GLU A 79 5.74 -19.79 -2.82
CA GLU A 79 6.17 -19.59 -4.21
C GLU A 79 4.97 -19.34 -5.14
N ARG A 80 3.89 -20.12 -5.00
CA ARG A 80 2.69 -19.93 -5.82
C ARG A 80 1.90 -18.69 -5.42
N ALA A 81 1.91 -18.31 -4.14
CA ALA A 81 1.33 -17.05 -3.68
C ALA A 81 2.04 -15.86 -4.36
N GLU A 82 3.37 -15.83 -4.33
CA GLU A 82 4.16 -14.78 -4.99
C GLU A 82 3.93 -14.72 -6.51
N GLN A 83 3.86 -15.88 -7.17
CA GLN A 83 3.58 -15.94 -8.61
C GLN A 83 2.23 -15.30 -8.96
N LEU A 84 1.19 -15.58 -8.19
CA LEU A 84 -0.14 -14.98 -8.37
C LEU A 84 -0.12 -13.47 -8.09
N ALA A 85 0.63 -13.02 -7.08
CA ALA A 85 0.76 -11.61 -6.77
C ALA A 85 1.49 -10.83 -7.88
N ARG A 86 2.55 -11.41 -8.44
CA ARG A 86 3.24 -10.81 -9.61
C ARG A 86 2.35 -10.76 -10.83
N GLN A 87 1.59 -11.82 -11.11
CA GLN A 87 0.60 -11.80 -12.20
C GLN A 87 -0.47 -10.72 -12.00
N ALA A 88 -0.93 -10.50 -10.77
CA ALA A 88 -1.86 -9.42 -10.46
C ALA A 88 -1.22 -8.04 -10.69
N ALA A 89 0.05 -7.85 -10.27
CA ALA A 89 0.79 -6.62 -10.50
C ALA A 89 1.01 -6.35 -12.01
N ASP A 90 1.38 -7.37 -12.78
CA ASP A 90 1.51 -7.28 -14.25
C ASP A 90 0.17 -6.95 -14.93
N ALA A 91 -0.95 -7.35 -14.31
CA ALA A 91 -2.31 -7.00 -14.73
C ALA A 91 -2.80 -5.64 -14.19
N GLY A 92 -1.94 -4.86 -13.53
CA GLY A 92 -2.23 -3.52 -13.03
C GLY A 92 -2.77 -3.44 -11.59
N ASP A 93 -2.67 -4.52 -10.82
CA ASP A 93 -3.09 -4.58 -9.42
C ASP A 93 -1.93 -5.03 -8.51
N PRO A 94 -1.01 -4.11 -8.16
CA PRO A 94 0.12 -4.43 -7.29
C PRO A 94 -0.27 -4.64 -5.83
N THR A 95 -1.53 -4.38 -5.45
CA THR A 95 -1.99 -4.46 -4.06
C THR A 95 -1.89 -5.87 -3.47
N VAL A 96 -1.85 -6.90 -4.33
CA VAL A 96 -1.65 -8.28 -3.92
C VAL A 96 -0.24 -8.51 -3.38
N LEU A 97 0.78 -7.86 -3.94
CA LEU A 97 2.16 -7.91 -3.42
C LEU A 97 2.23 -7.25 -2.03
N THR A 98 1.61 -6.08 -1.87
CA THR A 98 1.49 -5.38 -0.57
C THR A 98 0.78 -6.21 0.48
N MET A 99 -0.28 -6.92 0.08
CA MET A 99 -0.98 -7.85 0.97
C MET A 99 -0.07 -8.98 1.45
N LEU A 100 0.66 -9.65 0.54
CA LEU A 100 1.60 -10.71 0.93
C LEU A 100 2.70 -10.16 1.84
N ALA A 101 3.28 -9.00 1.51
CA ALA A 101 4.30 -8.36 2.32
C ALA A 101 3.84 -8.15 3.78
N ARG A 102 2.60 -7.68 3.98
CA ARG A 102 2.00 -7.52 5.32
C ARG A 102 1.82 -8.85 6.07
N LEU A 103 1.49 -9.92 5.36
CA LEU A 103 1.34 -11.24 5.97
C LEU A 103 2.70 -11.77 6.45
N ARG A 104 3.76 -11.57 5.65
CA ARG A 104 5.16 -11.90 6.00
C ARG A 104 5.68 -11.09 7.17
N GLU A 105 5.45 -9.79 7.14
CA GLU A 105 5.82 -8.88 8.22
C GLU A 105 5.15 -9.31 9.53
N GLY A 106 3.85 -9.62 9.51
CA GLY A 106 3.12 -10.13 10.66
C GLY A 106 3.59 -11.50 11.16
N ALA A 107 4.21 -12.31 10.30
CA ALA A 107 4.85 -13.58 10.65
C ALA A 107 6.30 -13.43 11.15
N GLY A 108 6.87 -12.21 11.12
CA GLY A 108 8.26 -11.93 11.48
C GLY A 108 9.28 -12.22 10.37
N GLU A 109 8.82 -12.48 9.15
CA GLU A 109 9.65 -12.78 7.97
C GLU A 109 10.08 -11.47 7.26
N GLN A 110 10.87 -10.66 7.97
CA GLN A 110 11.15 -9.26 7.58
C GLN A 110 11.83 -9.11 6.21
N GLU A 111 12.76 -10.01 5.87
CA GLU A 111 13.48 -9.98 4.58
C GLU A 111 12.55 -10.27 3.40
N ASP A 112 11.62 -11.22 3.58
CA ASP A 112 10.63 -11.57 2.56
C ASP A 112 9.58 -10.46 2.40
N ALA A 113 9.13 -9.89 3.52
CA ALA A 113 8.25 -8.72 3.53
C ALA A 113 8.89 -7.55 2.77
N GLU A 114 10.17 -7.25 3.04
CA GLU A 114 10.90 -6.19 2.37
C GLU A 114 10.99 -6.41 0.86
N ARG A 115 11.30 -7.64 0.43
CA ARG A 115 11.34 -8.00 -1.00
C ARG A 115 10.00 -7.75 -1.68
N LEU A 116 8.91 -8.14 -1.03
CA LEU A 116 7.55 -8.00 -1.58
C LEU A 116 7.10 -6.54 -1.61
N TYR A 117 7.38 -5.77 -0.56
CA TYR A 117 7.09 -4.34 -0.56
C TYR A 117 7.87 -3.61 -1.67
N ARG A 118 9.16 -3.90 -1.86
CA ARG A 118 9.95 -3.33 -2.96
C ARG A 118 9.33 -3.66 -4.33
N ALA A 119 8.94 -4.91 -4.55
CA ALA A 119 8.28 -5.31 -5.79
C ALA A 119 6.95 -4.57 -6.03
N ALA A 120 6.18 -4.32 -4.97
CA ALA A 120 4.95 -3.54 -5.05
C ALA A 120 5.22 -2.05 -5.36
N VAL A 121 6.26 -1.47 -4.75
CA VAL A 121 6.72 -0.10 -5.04
C VAL A 121 7.18 0.03 -6.49
N ASP A 122 7.97 -0.93 -6.99
CA ASP A 122 8.41 -0.96 -8.39
C ASP A 122 7.23 -1.07 -9.37
N ALA A 123 6.11 -1.66 -8.93
CA ALA A 123 4.86 -1.72 -9.66
C ALA A 123 3.93 -0.51 -9.43
N GLY A 124 4.36 0.51 -8.68
CA GLY A 124 3.66 1.77 -8.48
C GLY A 124 2.67 1.79 -7.31
N ASP A 125 2.74 0.84 -6.37
CA ASP A 125 1.90 0.84 -5.17
C ASP A 125 2.42 1.84 -4.12
N THR A 126 1.70 2.95 -3.94
CA THR A 126 2.05 3.98 -2.96
C THR A 126 1.79 3.54 -1.51
N ASP A 127 0.84 2.64 -1.27
CA ASP A 127 0.63 2.06 0.05
C ASP A 127 1.80 1.14 0.43
N ALA A 128 2.37 0.41 -0.53
CA ALA A 128 3.59 -0.36 -0.32
C ALA A 128 4.78 0.53 0.07
N GLN A 129 4.93 1.67 -0.61
CA GLN A 129 6.00 2.63 -0.32
C GLN A 129 5.91 3.17 1.10
N ARG A 130 4.69 3.49 1.54
CA ARG A 130 4.41 3.88 2.92
C ARG A 130 4.82 2.77 3.90
N ASN A 131 4.33 1.55 3.70
CA ASN A 131 4.59 0.43 4.61
C ASN A 131 6.08 0.09 4.67
N LEU A 132 6.80 0.12 3.54
CA LEU A 132 8.24 -0.12 3.49
C LEU A 132 9.03 0.93 4.28
N ALA A 133 8.65 2.21 4.18
CA ALA A 133 9.29 3.28 4.95
C ALA A 133 9.08 3.10 6.45
N VAL A 134 7.86 2.73 6.88
CA VAL A 134 7.57 2.42 8.30
C VAL A 134 8.40 1.23 8.79
N MET A 135 8.42 0.15 8.00
CA MET A 135 9.14 -1.08 8.34
C MET A 135 10.64 -0.81 8.54
N ARG A 136 11.23 0.03 7.68
CA ARG A 136 12.64 0.45 7.81
C ARG A 136 12.89 1.36 9.01
N GLU A 137 12.02 2.34 9.25
CA GLU A 137 12.12 3.22 10.42
C GLU A 137 12.06 2.40 11.73
N GLN A 138 11.15 1.43 11.81
CA GLN A 138 11.03 0.52 12.96
C GLN A 138 12.22 -0.42 13.12
N ALA A 139 12.84 -0.83 12.01
CA ALA A 139 14.08 -1.60 12.02
C ALA A 139 15.33 -0.75 12.37
N GLY A 140 15.18 0.57 12.53
CA GLY A 140 16.26 1.51 12.79
C GLY A 140 17.02 1.98 11.54
N ASP A 141 16.61 1.56 10.34
CA ASP A 141 17.12 2.07 9.06
C ASP A 141 16.46 3.42 8.72
N GLN A 142 16.79 4.43 9.53
CA GLN A 142 16.27 5.79 9.38
C GLN A 142 16.67 6.40 8.04
N GLU A 143 17.90 6.15 7.56
CA GLU A 143 18.37 6.68 6.28
C GLU A 143 17.59 6.07 5.11
N GLY A 144 17.36 4.76 5.12
CA GLY A 144 16.56 4.09 4.10
C GLY A 144 15.09 4.50 4.10
N ALA A 145 14.49 4.69 5.28
CA ALA A 145 13.13 5.21 5.40
C ALA A 145 13.02 6.63 4.81
N GLU A 146 13.97 7.52 5.11
CA GLU A 146 13.99 8.87 4.54
C GLU A 146 14.17 8.88 3.02
N GLN A 147 15.01 8.00 2.48
CA GLN A 147 15.22 7.89 1.03
C GLN A 147 13.91 7.53 0.31
N LEU A 148 13.18 6.54 0.84
CA LEU A 148 11.87 6.15 0.29
C LEU A 148 10.86 7.30 0.37
N ALA A 149 10.85 8.04 1.48
CA ALA A 149 9.94 9.16 1.66
C ALA A 149 10.25 10.33 0.72
N ARG A 150 11.54 10.62 0.47
CA ARG A 150 11.94 11.63 -0.52
C ARG A 150 11.57 11.22 -1.94
N GLN A 151 11.77 9.96 -2.30
CA GLN A 151 11.33 9.43 -3.60
C GLN A 151 9.81 9.59 -3.80
N ALA A 152 9.01 9.37 -2.76
CA ALA A 152 7.56 9.60 -2.81
C ALA A 152 7.25 11.09 -3.04
N ALA A 153 7.92 11.97 -2.29
CA ALA A 153 7.74 13.41 -2.39
C ALA A 153 8.16 13.97 -3.76
N ASP A 154 9.27 13.48 -4.32
CA ASP A 154 9.73 13.82 -5.67
C ASP A 154 8.74 13.35 -6.75
N ALA A 155 7.98 12.28 -6.48
CA ALA A 155 6.87 11.82 -7.32
C ALA A 155 5.55 12.57 -7.06
N GLY A 156 5.55 13.56 -6.17
CA GLY A 156 4.39 14.39 -5.83
C GLY A 156 3.52 13.88 -4.67
N ASP A 157 3.98 12.86 -3.94
CA ASP A 157 3.32 12.36 -2.73
C ASP A 157 4.17 12.61 -1.47
N PRO A 158 4.02 13.78 -0.81
CA PRO A 158 4.75 14.10 0.43
C PRO A 158 4.21 13.35 1.66
N THR A 159 3.17 12.51 1.52
CA THR A 159 2.50 11.85 2.66
C THR A 159 3.45 10.99 3.47
N VAL A 160 4.40 10.30 2.82
CA VAL A 160 5.38 9.43 3.50
C VAL A 160 6.31 10.25 4.41
N LEU A 161 6.72 11.46 3.99
CA LEU A 161 7.52 12.37 4.82
C LEU A 161 6.73 12.84 6.04
N THR A 162 5.46 13.23 5.86
CA THR A 162 4.58 13.64 6.97
C THR A 162 4.41 12.51 7.99
N MET A 163 4.22 11.28 7.52
CA MET A 163 4.08 10.11 8.38
C MET A 163 5.36 9.81 9.15
N LEU A 164 6.53 9.82 8.50
CA LEU A 164 7.80 9.61 9.21
C LEU A 164 8.08 10.72 10.24
N ALA A 165 7.72 11.97 9.92
CA ALA A 165 7.82 13.08 10.88
C ALA A 165 6.99 12.80 12.15
N GLN A 166 5.77 12.29 11.99
CA GLN A 166 4.92 11.91 13.11
C GLN A 166 5.52 10.75 13.92
N LEU A 167 6.00 9.69 13.25
CA LEU A 167 6.63 8.55 13.93
C LEU A 167 7.84 8.97 14.77
N ARG A 168 8.69 9.85 14.24
CA ARG A 168 9.84 10.37 14.98
C ARG A 168 9.46 11.28 16.13
N GLN A 169 8.40 12.07 15.98
CA GLN A 169 7.88 12.86 17.09
C GLN A 169 7.39 11.94 18.23
N GLU A 170 6.66 10.87 17.90
CA GLU A 170 6.18 9.89 18.88
C GLU A 170 7.34 9.14 19.56
N ALA A 171 8.42 8.88 18.83
CA ALA A 171 9.66 8.30 19.36
C ALA A 171 10.53 9.29 20.14
N GLY A 172 10.18 10.59 20.17
CA GLY A 172 10.93 11.64 20.85
C GLY A 172 12.12 12.22 20.05
N ASP A 173 12.35 11.79 18.82
CA ASP A 173 13.30 12.43 17.90
C ASP A 173 12.67 13.69 17.27
N GLN A 174 12.67 14.74 18.08
CA GLN A 174 12.07 16.01 17.70
C GLN A 174 12.82 16.70 16.56
N THR A 175 14.14 16.50 16.47
CA THR A 175 14.96 17.12 15.42
C THR A 175 14.72 16.45 14.07
N GLY A 176 14.64 15.11 14.05
CA GLY A 176 14.29 14.36 12.86
C GLY A 176 12.86 14.68 12.38
N ALA A 177 11.91 14.76 13.31
CA ALA A 177 10.53 15.12 13.01
C ALA A 177 10.41 16.50 12.34
N GLU A 178 11.06 17.53 12.91
CA GLU A 178 11.07 18.88 12.34
C GLU A 178 11.69 18.92 10.94
N ARG A 179 12.81 18.21 10.71
CA ARG A 179 13.42 18.13 9.38
C ARG A 179 12.49 17.51 8.34
N LEU A 180 11.88 16.38 8.66
CA LEU A 180 11.00 15.66 7.72
C LEU A 180 9.74 16.45 7.42
N ALA A 181 9.23 17.18 8.41
CA ALA A 181 8.08 18.04 8.23
C ALA A 181 8.38 19.26 7.36
N HIS A 182 9.57 19.86 7.45
CA HIS A 182 9.99 20.89 6.50
C HIS A 182 10.08 20.34 5.07
N LEU A 183 10.71 19.16 4.89
CA LEU A 183 10.76 18.51 3.57
C LEU A 183 9.36 18.22 3.00
N ALA A 184 8.43 17.79 3.85
CA ALA A 184 7.04 17.56 3.44
C ALA A 184 6.36 18.88 3.02
N ALA A 185 6.57 19.97 3.76
CA ALA A 185 6.02 21.28 3.42
C ALA A 185 6.59 21.84 2.10
N ASP A 186 7.90 21.70 1.89
CA ASP A 186 8.58 22.10 0.65
C ASP A 186 8.05 21.32 -0.58
N ALA A 187 7.65 20.06 -0.37
CA ALA A 187 7.00 19.22 -1.37
C ALA A 187 5.48 19.45 -1.49
N GLY A 188 4.92 20.47 -0.84
CA GLY A 188 3.49 20.84 -0.92
C GLY A 188 2.56 20.02 -0.02
N GLY A 189 3.11 19.26 0.93
CA GLY A 189 2.36 18.49 1.92
C GLY A 189 1.81 19.35 3.05
N TYR A 190 0.59 19.04 3.50
CA TYR A 190 0.04 19.66 4.72
C TYR A 190 0.64 18.98 5.95
N VAL A 191 1.37 19.76 6.75
CA VAL A 191 1.97 19.26 7.99
C VAL A 191 1.43 20.02 9.20
N SER A 192 0.97 19.28 10.21
CA SER A 192 0.48 19.87 11.46
C SER A 192 1.35 19.42 12.64
N LEU A 193 2.57 19.95 12.75
CA LEU A 193 3.39 19.79 13.96
C LEU A 193 3.22 21.01 14.89
N PRO A 194 2.99 20.82 16.21
CA PRO A 194 2.77 21.92 17.15
C PRO A 194 3.90 22.97 17.16
N ARG A 195 5.16 22.53 17.05
CA ARG A 195 6.33 23.43 17.02
C ARG A 195 6.55 24.12 15.68
N LEU A 196 6.23 23.48 14.56
CA LEU A 196 6.19 24.17 13.27
C LEU A 196 5.12 25.25 13.29
N LYS A 197 3.95 24.97 13.87
CA LYS A 197 2.93 26.00 14.08
C LYS A 197 3.46 27.22 14.83
N GLU A 198 4.22 27.02 15.90
CA GLU A 198 4.77 28.12 16.70
C GLU A 198 5.92 28.90 16.03
N ARG A 199 6.70 28.24 15.16
CA ARG A 199 7.88 28.84 14.52
C ARG A 199 7.58 29.42 13.12
N GLU A 200 6.69 28.76 12.38
CA GLU A 200 6.32 29.05 10.99
C GLU A 200 5.11 30.00 10.91
N TRP A 201 4.17 29.98 11.87
CA TRP A 201 3.12 31.02 11.93
C TRP A 201 3.59 32.33 12.55
N ARG A 202 4.90 32.46 12.78
CA ARG A 202 5.54 33.74 13.04
C ARG A 202 5.97 34.41 11.74
N CYS A 203 6.35 33.66 10.71
CA CYS A 203 6.90 34.14 9.44
C CYS A 203 6.35 33.27 8.28
N GLY A 204 5.49 33.81 7.42
CA GLY A 204 5.00 33.07 6.24
C GLY A 204 6.12 32.76 5.23
N LEU A 205 5.82 31.99 4.19
CA LEU A 205 6.69 31.86 3.01
C LEU A 205 6.19 32.80 1.90
N GLU A 206 7.09 33.57 1.31
CA GLU A 206 6.78 34.35 0.11
C GLU A 206 6.62 33.42 -1.12
N ALA A 207 6.03 33.95 -2.19
CA ALA A 207 5.75 33.17 -3.40
C ALA A 207 7.02 32.62 -4.11
N ASP A 208 8.20 33.12 -3.74
CA ASP A 208 9.51 32.68 -4.22
C ASP A 208 10.22 31.70 -3.26
N GLY A 209 9.56 31.28 -2.18
CA GLY A 209 10.12 30.38 -1.17
C GLY A 209 11.02 31.06 -0.14
N ALA A 210 11.13 32.41 -0.17
CA ALA A 210 11.83 33.14 0.88
C ALA A 210 11.02 33.16 2.18
N ILE A 211 11.71 33.18 3.33
CA ILE A 211 11.08 33.39 4.64
C ILE A 211 10.55 34.83 4.66
N ALA A 212 9.23 35.01 4.71
CA ALA A 212 8.61 36.32 4.83
C ALA A 212 8.91 36.94 6.20
N GLU A 213 8.91 38.27 6.27
CA GLU A 213 9.06 38.95 7.56
C GLU A 213 7.95 38.56 8.55
N PRO A 214 8.23 38.62 9.87
CA PRO A 214 7.28 38.18 10.86
C PRO A 214 5.94 38.90 10.75
N TRP A 215 4.84 38.17 10.66
CA TRP A 215 3.52 38.78 10.47
C TRP A 215 3.09 39.50 11.75
N VAL A 216 3.08 40.84 11.73
CA VAL A 216 2.62 41.65 12.86
C VAL A 216 1.10 41.77 12.77
N TRP A 217 0.38 41.12 13.71
CA TRP A 217 -1.07 41.29 13.82
C TRP A 217 -1.38 42.78 13.98
N PRO A 218 -2.26 43.38 13.14
CA PRO A 218 -2.70 44.75 13.38
C PRO A 218 -3.35 44.77 14.76
N GLN A 219 -2.85 45.63 15.65
CA GLN A 219 -3.44 45.84 16.97
C GLN A 219 -4.95 46.06 16.77
N PRO A 220 -5.82 45.35 17.51
CA PRO A 220 -7.26 45.59 17.40
C PRO A 220 -7.46 47.08 17.63
N HIS A 221 -7.95 47.78 16.59
CA HIS A 221 -8.27 49.19 16.70
C HIS A 221 -9.21 49.32 17.90
N THR A 222 -8.71 49.96 18.96
CA THR A 222 -9.57 50.41 20.04
C THR A 222 -10.50 51.43 19.40
N PHE A 223 -11.71 50.99 19.06
CA PHE A 223 -12.81 51.91 18.84
C PHE A 223 -12.96 52.67 20.15
N ALA A 224 -12.36 53.86 20.22
CA ALA A 224 -12.65 54.82 21.26
C ALA A 224 -14.16 55.03 21.22
N SER A 225 -14.85 54.50 22.23
CA SER A 225 -16.24 54.82 22.53
C SER A 225 -16.28 56.29 22.98
N GLY A 226 -16.22 57.18 22.00
CA GLY A 226 -16.57 58.59 22.14
C GLY A 226 -18.07 58.73 21.96
N SER A 227 -18.79 58.78 23.08
CA SER A 227 -20.06 59.50 23.20
C SER A 227 -19.86 60.53 24.31
N PRO A 228 -20.45 61.73 24.19
CA PRO A 228 -21.90 61.88 24.29
C PRO A 228 -22.60 62.26 22.98
#